data_AF-A0A7V8VIJ8-F1
#
_entry.id   AF-A0A7V8VIJ8-F1
#
_cell.length_a   1.000
_cell.length_b   1.000
_cell.length_c   1.000
_cell.angle_alpha   90.00
_cell.angle_beta   90.00
_cell.angle_gamma   90.00
#
_symmetry.space_group_name_H-M   'P 1'
#
loop_
_entity.id
_entity.type
_entity.pdbx_description
1 polymer ?
#
loop_
_entity_poly.entity_id
_entity_poly.type
_entity_poly.pdbx_seq_one_letter_code
_entity_poly.pdbx_strand_id
1 'polypeptide(L)'
;MSGGGDQEGHARPELELGTGLPAELRDYPVGADVGHQASYSRFMPLVKWLLAFPHYLVLFVLGLAAALALVVAFFSVLLTRHYPRPCFDLILGTYRSGWRVGAYVYLLVDPYPPFTLGDDPSYPARLEIAYPEGGVDRWRAPFAWLLAIPYLLVTGVLINLTGLLTFFAFFTILFTERYPKGMFELALVPLRWQLRGTAYAHFMVTRYPPIVWG
;
A
#
# COMPACT_ATOMS: atom_id res chain seq x y z
N MET A 1 -35.80 37.79 8.71
CA MET A 1 -34.44 38.36 8.51
C MET A 1 -33.53 37.51 9.38
N SER A 2 -32.87 36.48 8.82
CA SER A 2 -31.59 36.54 8.09
C SER A 2 -30.44 36.86 9.06
N GLY A 3 -29.33 36.12 9.19
CA GLY A 3 -28.81 34.92 8.53
C GLY A 3 -28.03 34.09 9.57
N GLY A 4 -27.65 32.85 9.31
CA GLY A 4 -26.80 32.47 8.17
C GLY A 4 -25.35 32.56 8.65
N GLY A 5 -24.82 31.42 9.10
CA GLY A 5 -23.51 31.28 9.70
C GLY A 5 -23.21 29.81 9.89
N ASP A 6 -23.38 29.08 8.78
CA ASP A 6 -23.09 27.67 8.64
C ASP A 6 -21.70 27.40 9.19
N GLN A 7 -21.67 26.65 10.30
CA GLN A 7 -20.52 25.85 10.64
C GLN A 7 -20.40 24.78 9.55
N GLU A 8 -19.79 25.16 8.43
CA GLU A 8 -19.15 24.21 7.52
C GLU A 8 -18.01 23.57 8.32
N GLY A 9 -18.37 22.63 9.18
CA GLY A 9 -17.53 21.50 9.45
C GLY A 9 -17.11 21.00 8.08
N HIS A 10 -15.80 20.98 7.83
CA HIS A 10 -15.20 20.27 6.72
C HIS A 10 -15.62 18.81 6.83
N ALA A 11 -16.83 18.55 6.35
CA ALA A 11 -17.36 17.25 6.09
C ALA A 11 -16.33 16.63 5.17
N ARG A 12 -15.66 15.60 5.70
CA ARG A 12 -14.85 14.68 4.91
C ARG A 12 -15.63 14.47 3.62
N PRO A 13 -15.03 14.65 2.44
CA PRO A 13 -15.61 14.01 1.29
C PRO A 13 -15.61 12.53 1.68
N GLU A 14 -16.80 12.05 2.00
CA GLU A 14 -17.24 10.69 1.83
C GLU A 14 -17.11 10.43 0.32
N LEU A 15 -15.85 10.45 -0.15
CA LEU A 15 -15.39 9.61 -1.24
C LEU A 15 -16.07 8.29 -0.99
N GLU A 16 -16.74 7.78 -2.01
CA GLU A 16 -17.48 6.52 -2.04
C GLU A 16 -16.55 5.33 -1.68
N LEU A 17 -16.04 5.36 -0.44
CA LEU A 17 -15.04 4.55 0.19
C LEU A 17 -15.79 3.34 0.70
N GLY A 18 -16.11 2.46 -0.23
CA GLY A 18 -16.38 1.08 0.11
C GLY A 18 -17.75 0.55 -0.25
N THR A 19 -18.70 1.31 -0.81
CA THR A 19 -20.04 0.76 -1.15
C THR A 19 -20.00 -0.50 -2.04
N GLY A 20 -18.93 -0.71 -2.81
CA GLY A 20 -18.68 -1.96 -3.56
C GLY A 20 -17.64 -2.93 -2.96
N LEU A 21 -16.90 -2.56 -1.91
CA LEU A 21 -15.93 -3.48 -1.28
C LEU A 21 -16.68 -4.49 -0.40
N PRO A 22 -16.39 -5.80 -0.54
CA PRO A 22 -16.97 -6.82 0.34
C PRO A 22 -16.71 -6.47 1.81
N ALA A 23 -17.70 -6.76 2.66
CA ALA A 23 -17.67 -6.40 4.09
C ALA A 23 -16.37 -6.86 4.79
N GLU A 24 -15.85 -8.04 4.40
CA GLU A 24 -14.59 -8.58 4.92
C GLU A 24 -13.37 -7.67 4.71
N LEU A 25 -13.33 -6.87 3.63
CA LEU A 25 -12.23 -5.94 3.36
C LEU A 25 -12.36 -4.64 4.16
N ARG A 26 -13.59 -4.19 4.40
CA ARG A 26 -13.82 -2.97 5.20
C ARG A 26 -13.41 -3.19 6.66
N ASP A 27 -13.62 -4.40 7.16
CA ASP A 27 -13.25 -4.81 8.53
C ASP A 27 -11.81 -5.33 8.62
N TYR A 28 -11.04 -5.35 7.52
CA TYR A 28 -9.65 -5.81 7.52
C TYR A 28 -8.71 -4.67 7.93
N PRO A 29 -7.74 -4.90 8.81
CA PRO A 29 -6.89 -3.83 9.39
C PRO A 29 -5.85 -3.23 8.43
N VAL A 30 -5.95 -3.49 7.12
CA VAL A 30 -5.07 -2.93 6.08
C VAL A 30 -5.94 -2.19 5.07
N GLY A 31 -5.86 -0.87 5.08
CA GLY A 31 -6.54 0.02 4.13
C GLY A 31 -5.54 0.65 3.17
N ALA A 32 -5.71 0.44 1.87
CA ALA A 32 -4.84 0.98 0.83
C ALA A 32 -5.66 1.63 -0.29
N ASP A 33 -5.57 2.96 -0.40
CA ASP A 33 -6.36 3.76 -1.33
C ASP A 33 -5.45 4.53 -2.30
N VAL A 34 -5.92 4.68 -3.53
CA VAL A 34 -5.28 5.51 -4.57
C VAL A 34 -6.36 6.25 -5.34
N GLY A 35 -6.35 7.58 -5.26
CA GLY A 35 -7.26 8.42 -6.03
C GLY A 35 -6.99 8.36 -7.54
N HIS A 36 -7.98 7.96 -8.33
CA HIS A 36 -7.88 7.94 -9.80
C HIS A 36 -7.91 9.37 -10.38
N GLN A 37 -6.89 9.75 -11.15
CA GLN A 37 -6.77 11.09 -11.74
C GLN A 37 -7.44 11.17 -13.12
N ALA A 38 -8.00 12.33 -13.46
CA ALA A 38 -8.76 12.51 -14.70
C ALA A 38 -7.89 12.67 -15.96
N SER A 39 -6.62 13.10 -15.81
CA SER A 39 -5.69 13.35 -16.91
C SER A 39 -4.28 12.97 -16.51
N TYR A 40 -3.54 12.30 -17.40
CA TYR A 40 -2.16 11.90 -17.20
C TYR A 40 -1.25 12.58 -18.24
N SER A 41 -0.07 12.96 -17.82
CA SER A 41 0.89 13.68 -18.67
C SER A 41 1.62 12.76 -19.67
N ARG A 42 1.48 13.03 -20.98
CA ARG A 42 1.97 12.17 -22.09
C ARG A 42 3.45 11.71 -22.04
N PHE A 43 4.37 12.60 -21.68
CA PHE A 43 5.82 12.33 -21.71
C PHE A 43 6.39 12.00 -20.34
N MET A 44 5.61 12.21 -19.28
CA MET A 44 6.07 12.02 -17.91
C MET A 44 6.40 10.55 -17.59
N PRO A 45 5.72 9.50 -18.11
CA PRO A 45 6.04 8.12 -17.80
C PRO A 45 7.52 7.77 -17.97
N LEU A 46 8.18 8.24 -19.03
CA LEU A 46 9.61 7.97 -19.27
C LEU A 46 10.49 8.62 -18.19
N VAL A 47 10.17 9.86 -17.82
CA VAL A 47 10.86 10.61 -16.78
C VAL A 47 10.61 9.98 -15.41
N LYS A 48 9.42 9.40 -15.15
CA LYS A 48 9.11 8.73 -13.88
C LYS A 48 10.05 7.57 -13.59
N TRP A 49 10.38 6.73 -14.57
CA TRP A 49 11.32 5.62 -14.39
C TRP A 49 12.72 6.10 -14.01
N LEU A 50 13.18 7.22 -14.59
CA LEU A 50 14.45 7.84 -14.23
C LEU A 50 14.40 8.47 -12.83
N LEU A 51 13.32 9.19 -12.50
CA LEU A 51 13.09 9.83 -11.20
C LEU A 51 12.81 8.84 -10.06
N ALA A 52 12.46 7.59 -10.37
CA ALA A 52 12.31 6.54 -9.39
C ALA A 52 13.66 6.02 -8.87
N PHE A 53 14.77 6.30 -9.56
CA PHE A 53 16.09 5.81 -9.16
C PHE A 53 16.53 6.28 -7.75
N PRO A 54 16.44 7.58 -7.40
CA PRO A 54 16.67 8.05 -6.02
C PRO A 54 15.78 7.34 -4.99
N HIS A 55 14.52 7.06 -5.33
CA HIS A 55 13.60 6.35 -4.44
C HIS A 55 13.99 4.90 -4.23
N TYR A 56 14.50 4.20 -5.25
CA TYR A 56 14.98 2.82 -5.07
C TYR A 56 16.12 2.74 -4.06
N LEU A 57 17.03 3.73 -4.04
CA LEU A 57 18.09 3.79 -3.03
C LEU A 57 17.52 3.97 -1.62
N VAL A 58 16.55 4.87 -1.45
CA VAL A 58 15.89 5.09 -0.15
C VAL A 58 15.12 3.86 0.30
N LEU A 59 14.36 3.23 -0.59
CA LEU A 59 13.63 1.98 -0.31
C LEU A 59 14.57 0.83 0.02
N PHE A 60 15.74 0.77 -0.62
CA PHE A 60 16.74 -0.25 -0.31
C PHE A 60 17.26 -0.07 1.12
N VAL A 61 17.64 1.14 1.51
CA VAL A 61 18.10 1.45 2.88
C VAL A 61 16.99 1.20 3.91
N LEU A 62 15.77 1.67 3.64
CA LEU A 62 14.61 1.42 4.49
C LEU A 62 14.23 -0.06 4.58
N GLY A 63 14.41 -0.81 3.49
CA GLY A 63 14.21 -2.26 3.44
C GLY A 63 15.20 -2.99 4.34
N LEU A 64 16.47 -2.59 4.34
CA LEU A 64 17.47 -3.13 5.27
C LEU A 64 17.12 -2.81 6.73
N ALA A 65 16.73 -1.57 7.02
CA ALA A 65 16.31 -1.17 8.35
C ALA A 65 15.05 -1.94 8.81
N ALA A 66 14.06 -2.10 7.93
CA ALA A 66 12.85 -2.87 8.18
C ALA A 66 13.13 -4.36 8.38
N ALA A 67 14.09 -4.94 7.65
CA ALA A 67 14.51 -6.32 7.85
C ALA A 67 15.13 -6.53 9.24
N LEU A 68 16.01 -5.62 9.68
CA LEU A 68 16.55 -5.65 11.04
C LEU A 68 15.44 -5.48 12.09
N ALA A 69 14.52 -4.53 11.88
CA ALA A 69 13.37 -4.33 12.76
C ALA A 69 12.45 -5.56 12.81
N LEU A 70 12.28 -6.28 11.69
CA LEU A 70 11.51 -7.51 11.64
C LEU A 70 12.17 -8.62 12.46
N VAL A 71 13.49 -8.77 12.38
CA VAL A 71 14.22 -9.74 13.22
C VAL A 71 14.03 -9.42 14.70
N VAL A 72 14.17 -8.15 15.09
CA VAL A 72 13.91 -7.71 16.47
C VAL A 72 12.45 -7.96 16.87
N ALA A 73 11.49 -7.65 15.99
CA ALA A 73 10.06 -7.88 16.23
C ALA A 73 9.74 -9.38 16.37
N PHE A 74 10.36 -10.24 15.56
CA PHE A 74 10.20 -11.69 15.62
C PHE A 74 10.61 -12.23 16.99
N PHE A 75 11.81 -11.89 17.46
CA PHE A 75 12.26 -12.30 18.79
C PHE A 75 11.40 -11.69 19.90
N SER A 76 10.98 -10.43 19.77
CA SER A 76 10.11 -9.76 20.75
C SER A 76 8.74 -10.43 20.87
N VAL A 77 8.15 -10.83 19.74
CA VAL A 77 6.87 -11.56 19.71
C VAL A 77 7.04 -12.96 20.30
N LEU A 78 8.13 -13.67 19.98
CA LEU A 78 8.39 -15.02 20.48
C LEU A 78 8.60 -15.04 22.01
N LEU A 79 9.32 -14.05 22.53
CA LEU A 79 9.69 -13.94 23.95
C LEU A 79 8.60 -13.26 24.80
N THR A 80 7.99 -12.19 24.30
CA THR A 80 7.14 -11.26 25.07
C THR A 80 5.68 -11.25 24.61
N ARG A 81 5.33 -11.85 23.45
CA ARG A 81 4.02 -11.72 22.78
C ARG A 81 3.65 -10.28 22.40
N HIS A 82 4.63 -9.38 22.45
CA HIS A 82 4.44 -7.96 22.19
C HIS A 82 5.24 -7.56 20.96
N TYR A 83 4.57 -6.86 20.04
CA TYR A 83 5.22 -6.27 18.88
C TYR A 83 5.80 -4.91 19.29
N PRO A 84 7.10 -4.66 19.18
CA PRO A 84 7.65 -3.37 19.57
C PRO A 84 7.15 -2.25 18.64
N ARG A 85 6.48 -1.22 19.21
CA ARG A 85 5.97 -0.06 18.45
C ARG A 85 7.02 0.60 17.53
N PRO A 86 8.28 0.85 17.96
CA PRO A 86 9.28 1.47 17.07
C PRO A 86 9.60 0.64 15.83
N CYS A 87 9.60 -0.70 15.94
CA CYS A 87 9.77 -1.57 14.79
C CYS A 87 8.55 -1.54 13.88
N PHE A 88 7.34 -1.51 14.45
CA PHE A 88 6.11 -1.40 13.67
C PHE A 88 6.08 -0.09 12.88
N ASP A 89 6.39 1.04 13.52
CA ASP A 89 6.36 2.36 12.87
C ASP A 89 7.39 2.44 11.75
N LEU A 90 8.57 1.85 11.94
CA LEU A 90 9.60 1.77 10.89
C LEU A 90 9.14 0.93 9.71
N ILE A 91 8.60 -0.27 9.96
CA ILE A 91 8.11 -1.16 8.91
C ILE A 91 6.91 -0.52 8.18
N LEU A 92 5.96 0.07 8.92
CA LEU A 92 4.83 0.79 8.35
C LEU A 92 5.29 1.97 7.48
N GLY A 93 6.29 2.72 7.93
CA GLY A 93 6.90 3.80 7.15
C GLY A 93 7.47 3.30 5.82
N THR A 94 8.23 2.20 5.86
CA THR A 94 8.76 1.56 4.65
C THR A 94 7.64 1.11 3.70
N TYR A 95 6.56 0.54 4.23
CA TYR A 95 5.41 0.12 3.44
C TYR A 95 4.68 1.31 2.81
N ARG A 96 4.51 2.41 3.55
CA ARG A 96 3.92 3.66 3.04
C ARG A 96 4.76 4.24 1.91
N SER A 97 6.08 4.33 2.10
CA SER A 97 6.98 4.78 1.04
C SER A 97 6.93 3.84 -0.18
N GLY A 98 6.91 2.53 0.05
CA GLY A 98 6.77 1.52 -1.00
C GLY A 98 5.46 1.64 -1.78
N TRP A 99 4.33 1.87 -1.10
CA TRP A 99 3.03 2.09 -1.72
C TRP A 99 3.03 3.32 -2.62
N ARG A 100 3.57 4.44 -2.13
CA ARG A 100 3.65 5.70 -2.90
C ARG A 100 4.54 5.57 -4.13
N VAL A 101 5.69 4.90 -3.99
CA VAL A 101 6.61 4.64 -5.11
C VAL A 101 6.00 3.65 -6.09
N GLY A 102 5.34 2.60 -5.61
CA GLY A 102 4.62 1.65 -6.46
C GLY A 102 3.53 2.35 -7.27
N ALA A 103 2.69 3.17 -6.63
CA ALA A 103 1.68 3.96 -7.34
C ALA A 103 2.30 4.89 -8.40
N TYR A 104 3.45 5.48 -8.13
CA TYR A 104 4.15 6.35 -9.08
C TYR A 104 4.76 5.58 -10.27
N VAL A 105 5.46 4.48 -10.00
CA VAL A 105 6.14 3.64 -11.01
C VAL A 105 5.12 2.89 -11.88
N TYR A 106 4.03 2.41 -11.29
CA TYR A 106 2.92 1.79 -12.02
C TYR A 106 1.98 2.79 -12.70
N LEU A 107 2.38 4.07 -12.76
CA LEU A 107 1.66 5.15 -13.46
C LEU A 107 0.24 5.39 -12.94
N LEU A 108 -0.06 4.96 -11.71
CA LEU A 108 -1.35 5.15 -11.05
C LEU A 108 -1.51 6.59 -10.54
N VAL A 109 -0.40 7.29 -10.28
CA VAL A 109 -0.39 8.70 -9.84
C VAL A 109 0.68 9.50 -10.57
N ASP A 110 0.40 10.77 -10.85
CA ASP A 110 1.33 11.74 -11.45
C ASP A 110 2.27 12.48 -10.47
N PRO A 111 1.83 12.95 -9.28
CA PRO A 111 2.73 13.69 -8.39
C PRO A 111 3.89 12.83 -7.87
N TYR A 112 5.07 13.43 -7.76
CA TYR A 112 6.28 12.76 -7.28
C TYR A 112 6.16 12.40 -5.79
N PRO A 113 6.52 11.16 -5.38
CA PRO A 113 6.29 10.71 -4.00
C PRO A 113 7.22 11.44 -3.01
N PRO A 114 6.68 11.98 -1.90
CA PRO A 114 7.48 12.63 -0.87
C PRO A 114 8.33 11.62 -0.09
N PHE A 115 9.52 12.03 0.33
CA PHE A 115 10.44 11.24 1.15
C PHE A 115 10.06 11.28 2.64
N THR A 116 8.82 10.89 2.96
CA THR A 116 8.31 10.85 4.33
C THR A 116 7.87 9.45 4.71
N LEU A 117 8.14 9.05 5.95
CA LEU A 117 7.70 7.77 6.54
C LEU A 117 6.32 7.89 7.20
N GLY A 118 5.91 9.12 7.52
CA GLY A 118 4.60 9.44 8.07
C GLY A 118 3.50 9.40 7.01
N ASP A 119 2.25 9.40 7.48
CA ASP A 119 1.13 9.65 6.59
C ASP A 119 1.18 11.09 6.06
N ASP A 120 0.80 11.27 4.80
CA ASP A 120 0.81 12.57 4.12
C ASP A 120 -0.58 12.78 3.50
N PRO A 121 -1.45 13.59 4.14
CA PRO A 121 -2.82 13.78 3.69
C PRO A 121 -2.94 14.39 2.29
N SER A 122 -1.87 15.03 1.78
CA SER A 122 -1.85 15.69 0.48
C SER A 122 -1.54 14.75 -0.68
N TYR A 123 -1.03 13.55 -0.41
CA TYR A 123 -0.64 12.59 -1.44
C TYR A 123 -1.79 11.62 -1.78
N PRO A 124 -2.06 11.35 -3.09
CA PRO A 124 -3.23 10.57 -3.52
C PRO A 124 -3.15 9.08 -3.21
N ALA A 125 -1.99 8.54 -2.82
CA ALA A 125 -1.84 7.14 -2.42
C ALA A 125 -1.64 7.01 -0.90
N ARG A 126 -2.68 6.52 -0.21
CA ARG A 126 -2.69 6.36 1.26
C ARG A 126 -2.63 4.89 1.66
N LEU A 127 -1.86 4.62 2.71
CA LEU A 127 -1.74 3.30 3.32
C LEU A 127 -1.83 3.41 4.85
N GLU A 128 -2.83 2.73 5.39
CA GLU A 128 -3.08 2.62 6.82
C GLU A 128 -3.09 1.15 7.24
N ILE A 129 -2.36 0.83 8.30
CA ILE A 129 -2.35 -0.49 8.92
C ILE A 129 -2.59 -0.30 10.41
N ALA A 130 -3.66 -0.90 10.92
CA ALA A 130 -3.99 -0.80 12.34
C ALA A 130 -2.98 -1.60 13.17
N TYR A 131 -2.47 -0.99 14.24
CA TYR A 131 -1.55 -1.66 15.16
C TYR A 131 -2.26 -2.78 15.94
N PRO A 132 -1.68 -3.99 16.05
CA PRO A 132 -2.30 -5.10 16.76
C PRO A 132 -2.17 -4.96 18.28
N GLU A 133 -3.10 -4.21 18.91
CA GLU A 133 -3.10 -3.96 20.37
C GLU A 133 -3.32 -5.23 21.21
N GLY A 134 -4.01 -6.24 20.67
CA GLY A 134 -4.29 -7.52 21.34
C GLY A 134 -3.08 -8.45 21.48
N GLY A 135 -1.89 -8.03 21.05
CA GLY A 135 -0.69 -8.85 21.06
C GLY A 135 -0.64 -9.89 19.93
N VAL A 136 0.49 -10.60 19.84
CA VAL A 136 0.74 -11.60 18.81
C VAL A 136 1.11 -12.94 19.47
N ASP A 137 0.46 -14.02 19.05
CA ASP A 137 0.75 -15.36 19.54
C ASP A 137 2.18 -15.80 19.18
N ARG A 138 2.92 -16.32 20.18
CA ARG A 138 4.36 -16.70 20.07
C ARG A 138 4.63 -17.63 18.89
N TRP A 139 3.82 -18.69 18.80
CA TRP A 139 3.97 -19.73 17.78
C TRP A 139 3.47 -19.28 16.42
N ARG A 140 2.67 -18.21 16.35
CA ARG A 140 2.15 -17.73 15.06
C ARG A 140 3.26 -17.17 14.18
N ALA A 141 4.34 -16.63 14.75
CA ALA A 141 5.41 -16.04 13.95
C ALA A 141 6.02 -17.02 12.91
N PRO A 142 6.54 -18.20 13.28
CA PRO A 142 7.04 -19.14 12.28
C PRO A 142 5.95 -19.70 11.35
N PHE A 143 4.75 -19.97 11.85
CA PHE A 143 3.65 -20.50 11.01
C PHE A 143 3.09 -19.48 10.02
N ALA A 144 3.08 -18.19 10.39
CA ALA A 144 2.61 -17.13 9.52
C ALA A 144 3.50 -17.00 8.28
N TRP A 145 4.82 -17.23 8.38
CA TRP A 145 5.68 -17.32 7.19
C TRP A 145 5.32 -18.49 6.30
N LEU A 146 5.12 -19.68 6.87
CA LEU A 146 4.71 -20.86 6.10
C LEU A 146 3.40 -20.64 5.35
N LEU A 147 2.41 -20.03 6.01
CA LEU A 147 1.11 -19.68 5.43
C LEU A 147 1.20 -18.51 4.44
N ALA A 148 2.14 -17.59 4.64
CA ALA A 148 2.36 -16.48 3.72
C ALA A 148 3.04 -16.91 2.42
N ILE A 149 3.91 -17.93 2.43
CA ILE A 149 4.63 -18.39 1.23
C ILE A 149 3.70 -18.63 0.01
N PRO A 150 2.62 -19.44 0.10
CA PRO A 150 1.76 -19.66 -1.07
C PRO A 150 1.09 -18.36 -1.52
N TYR A 151 0.66 -17.51 -0.57
CA TYR A 151 0.05 -16.23 -0.87
C TYR A 151 1.03 -15.26 -1.56
N LEU A 152 2.29 -15.22 -1.09
CA LEU A 152 3.35 -14.40 -1.65
C LEU A 152 3.79 -14.88 -3.04
N LEU A 153 3.75 -16.19 -3.30
CA LEU A 153 4.04 -16.76 -4.62
C LEU A 153 2.98 -16.33 -5.64
N VAL A 154 1.70 -16.45 -5.29
CA VAL A 154 0.58 -15.98 -6.12
C VAL A 154 0.71 -14.47 -6.37
N THR A 155 0.95 -13.70 -5.30
CA THR A 155 1.19 -12.26 -5.39
C THR A 155 2.35 -11.93 -6.32
N GLY A 156 3.47 -12.67 -6.24
CA GLY A 156 4.62 -12.46 -7.11
C GLY A 156 4.26 -12.58 -8.59
N VAL A 157 3.47 -13.59 -8.97
CA VAL A 157 2.96 -13.74 -10.34
C VAL A 157 2.07 -12.55 -10.73
N LEU A 158 1.15 -12.16 -9.85
CA LEU A 158 0.22 -11.03 -10.10
C LEU A 158 0.95 -9.68 -10.24
N ILE A 159 2.04 -9.46 -9.50
CA ILE A 159 2.87 -8.25 -9.61
C ILE A 159 3.62 -8.21 -10.95
N ASN A 160 4.10 -9.36 -11.44
CA ASN A 160 4.69 -9.43 -12.78
C ASN A 160 3.66 -9.10 -13.88
N LEU A 161 2.43 -9.60 -13.74
CA LEU A 161 1.33 -9.23 -14.64
C LEU A 161 1.01 -7.72 -14.56
N THR A 162 1.04 -7.13 -13.37
CA THR A 162 0.87 -5.68 -13.17
C THR A 162 1.96 -4.88 -13.89
N GLY A 163 3.21 -5.35 -13.84
CA GLY A 163 4.31 -4.76 -14.60
C GLY A 163 4.07 -4.81 -16.11
N LEU A 164 3.58 -5.94 -16.63
CA LEU A 164 3.22 -6.07 -18.04
C LEU A 164 2.06 -5.14 -18.43
N LEU A 165 1.04 -5.04 -17.59
CA LEU A 165 -0.07 -4.10 -17.81
C LEU A 165 0.40 -2.65 -17.78
N THR A 166 1.32 -2.31 -16.89
CA THR A 166 1.93 -0.99 -16.80
C THR A 166 2.72 -0.67 -18.08
N PHE A 167 3.40 -1.66 -18.65
CA PHE A 167 4.07 -1.49 -19.95
C PHE A 167 3.07 -1.19 -21.07
N PHE A 168 1.92 -1.85 -21.11
CA PHE A 168 0.86 -1.50 -22.07
C PHE A 168 0.19 -0.16 -21.74
N ALA A 169 0.02 0.17 -20.46
CA ALA A 169 -0.53 1.43 -20.01
C ALA A 169 0.41 2.60 -20.38
N PHE A 170 1.73 2.39 -20.32
CA PHE A 170 2.73 3.34 -20.78
C PHE A 170 2.49 3.77 -22.23
N PHE A 171 2.33 2.82 -23.16
CA PHE A 171 2.01 3.15 -24.55
C PHE A 171 0.63 3.80 -24.68
N THR A 172 -0.35 3.30 -23.92
CA THR A 172 -1.70 3.87 -23.95
C THR A 172 -1.73 5.32 -23.51
N ILE A 173 -1.00 5.68 -22.44
CA ILE A 173 -0.88 7.05 -21.93
C ILE A 173 -0.10 7.92 -22.90
N LEU A 174 0.97 7.37 -23.51
CA LEU A 174 1.77 8.09 -24.50
C LEU A 174 0.94 8.54 -25.71
N PHE A 175 -0.05 7.74 -26.14
CA PHE A 175 -0.93 8.05 -27.26
C PHE A 175 -2.27 8.71 -26.89
N THR A 176 -2.83 8.40 -25.71
CA THR A 176 -4.21 8.73 -25.35
C THR A 176 -4.32 9.74 -24.19
N GLU A 177 -3.23 10.05 -23.49
CA GLU A 177 -3.20 10.92 -22.28
C GLU A 177 -4.16 10.47 -21.15
N ARG A 178 -4.67 9.23 -21.26
CA ARG A 178 -5.67 8.66 -20.36
C ARG A 178 -5.25 7.26 -19.97
N TYR A 179 -5.28 6.99 -18.67
CA TYR A 179 -5.15 5.66 -18.14
C TYR A 179 -6.53 4.96 -18.22
N PRO A 180 -6.68 3.83 -18.94
CA PRO A 180 -7.95 3.12 -19.00
C PRO A 180 -8.37 2.62 -17.61
N LYS A 181 -9.56 3.01 -17.14
CA LYS A 181 -10.07 2.65 -15.80
C LYS A 181 -9.98 1.14 -15.49
N GLY A 182 -10.32 0.29 -16.46
CA GLY A 182 -10.24 -1.17 -16.28
C GLY A 182 -8.81 -1.67 -16.04
N MET A 183 -7.79 -1.07 -16.66
CA MET A 183 -6.40 -1.42 -16.39
C MET A 183 -5.95 -0.90 -15.01
N PHE A 184 -6.51 0.22 -14.56
CA PHE A 184 -6.14 0.85 -13.30
C PHE A 184 -6.64 0.00 -12.13
N GLU A 185 -7.92 -0.38 -12.18
CA GLU A 185 -8.53 -1.28 -11.21
C GLU A 185 -7.81 -2.64 -11.16
N LEU A 186 -7.48 -3.18 -12.33
CA LEU A 186 -6.79 -4.47 -12.43
C LEU A 186 -5.34 -4.40 -11.94
N ALA A 187 -4.66 -3.26 -12.07
CA ALA A 187 -3.32 -3.05 -11.51
C ALA A 187 -3.34 -2.86 -9.98
N LEU A 188 -4.40 -2.25 -9.42
CA LEU A 188 -4.54 -2.06 -7.98
C LEU A 188 -4.76 -3.36 -7.22
N VAL A 189 -5.49 -4.31 -7.80
CA VAL A 189 -5.86 -5.57 -7.13
C VAL A 189 -4.61 -6.36 -6.66
N PRO A 190 -3.60 -6.64 -7.50
CA PRO A 190 -2.34 -7.26 -7.09
C PRO A 190 -1.56 -6.48 -6.04
N LEU A 191 -1.53 -5.15 -6.14
CA LEU A 191 -0.81 -4.29 -5.21
C LEU A 191 -1.45 -4.33 -3.81
N ARG A 192 -2.77 -4.28 -3.73
CA ARG A 192 -3.53 -4.42 -2.48
C ARG A 192 -3.38 -5.82 -1.88
N TRP A 193 -3.36 -6.86 -2.72
CA TRP A 193 -3.06 -8.22 -2.29
C TRP A 193 -1.66 -8.32 -1.70
N GLN A 194 -0.66 -7.77 -2.39
CA GLN A 194 0.71 -7.75 -1.91
C GLN A 194 0.85 -7.13 -0.53
N LEU A 195 0.22 -5.98 -0.30
CA LEU A 195 0.22 -5.32 1.01
C LEU A 195 -0.38 -6.20 2.10
N ARG A 196 -1.52 -6.84 1.85
CA ARG A 196 -2.16 -7.77 2.80
C ARG A 196 -1.26 -8.94 3.15
N GLY A 197 -0.70 -9.61 2.14
CA GLY A 197 0.18 -10.77 2.33
C GLY A 197 1.46 -10.43 3.06
N THR A 198 2.08 -9.32 2.68
CA THR A 198 3.32 -8.87 3.32
C THR A 198 3.06 -8.35 4.74
N ALA A 199 1.97 -7.64 5.01
CA ALA A 199 1.61 -7.22 6.37
C ALA A 199 1.35 -8.42 7.31
N TYR A 200 0.73 -9.48 6.79
CA TYR A 200 0.58 -10.75 7.52
C TYR A 200 1.93 -11.43 7.77
N ALA A 201 2.79 -11.54 6.74
CA ALA A 201 4.11 -12.15 6.87
C ALA A 201 5.04 -11.40 7.86
N HIS A 202 4.87 -10.09 8.00
CA HIS A 202 5.66 -9.26 8.92
C HIS A 202 5.01 -9.09 10.30
N PHE A 203 3.99 -9.90 10.60
CA PHE A 203 3.23 -9.96 11.86
C PHE A 203 2.55 -8.65 12.27
N MET A 204 2.36 -7.73 11.32
CA MET A 204 1.63 -6.48 11.55
C MET A 204 0.12 -6.73 11.69
N VAL A 205 -0.36 -7.85 11.12
CA VAL A 205 -1.76 -8.26 11.19
C VAL A 205 -1.89 -9.66 11.76
N THR A 206 -2.92 -9.87 12.57
CA THR A 206 -3.22 -11.15 13.22
C THR A 206 -4.13 -12.05 12.41
N ARG A 207 -5.03 -11.45 11.63
CA ARG A 207 -6.02 -12.13 10.79
C ARG A 207 -5.42 -12.50 9.42
N TYR A 208 -5.61 -13.75 9.01
CA TYR A 208 -5.19 -14.23 7.69
C TYR A 208 -5.81 -13.36 6.58
N PRO A 209 -5.04 -12.97 5.54
CA PRO A 209 -5.53 -12.09 4.49
C PRO A 209 -6.67 -12.76 3.70
N PRO A 210 -7.82 -12.09 3.54
CA PRO A 210 -8.95 -12.67 2.83
C PRO A 210 -8.66 -12.76 1.33
N ILE A 211 -9.10 -13.84 0.69
CA ILE A 211 -8.88 -14.18 -0.74
C ILE A 211 -9.95 -13.49 -1.62
N VAL A 212 -10.36 -12.29 -1.22
CA VAL A 212 -11.36 -11.50 -1.95
C VAL A 212 -10.66 -10.51 -2.88
N TRP A 213 -11.25 -10.38 -4.07
CA TRP A 213 -10.84 -9.44 -5.10
C TRP A 213 -11.46 -8.07 -4.79
N GLY A 214 -10.63 -7.06 -4.54
CA GLY A 214 -11.02 -5.72 -4.08
C GLY A 214 -9.86 -5.02 -3.42
#